data_AF-A0A1E3LA24-F1
#
_entry.id   AF-A0A1E3LA24-F1
#
_cell.length_a   1.000
_cell.length_b   1.000
_cell.length_c   1.000
_cell.angle_alpha   90.00
_cell.angle_beta   90.00
_cell.angle_gamma   90.00
#
_symmetry.space_group_name_H-M   'P 1'
#
loop_
_entity.id
_entity.type
_entity.pdbx_description
1 polymer ?
#
loop_
_entity_poly.entity_id
_entity_poly.type
_entity_poly.pdbx_seq_one_letter_code
_entity_poly.pdbx_strand_id
1 'polypeptide(L)'
;MSVPTRTVGGQSPGVSAPRDIKSLHTRGLETIVELYVYYNSTVMDCGGPQLPAVLCSGVPIRATQNVPDGTPWEPSASSIESGGTSFSWLRQDANFSLIPISRTNGFIFYPRMRTPTDKIGNIEVLCGFSMDGLTSYRDEQGCGESEVYPVESRPCDIVGVTTAAQWFAKWDAAFDKMSQVCGFNLRESARDQADRFVQVILAKHMIPDRFWGQWNELRLATWAQGVGKDLPIIAFFYGDGNADGLAGARADQQKYFDLYAQAIPIVRIALPAAKGGRAQFSYSDDDQAVHEKVARR
;
A
#
# COMPACT_ATOMS: atom_id res chain seq x y z
N MET A 1 35.48 -13.87 12.04
CA MET A 1 35.10 -12.49 12.44
C MET A 1 33.59 -12.40 12.27
N SER A 2 32.86 -12.53 13.37
CA SER A 2 31.39 -12.55 13.36
C SER A 2 30.89 -11.11 13.36
N VAL A 3 30.14 -10.74 12.32
CA VAL A 3 29.43 -9.45 12.26
C VAL A 3 28.27 -9.53 13.24
N PRO A 4 28.10 -8.56 14.16
CA PRO A 4 26.99 -8.57 15.09
C PRO A 4 25.71 -8.17 14.34
N THR A 5 24.74 -9.09 14.31
CA THR A 5 23.37 -8.82 13.89
C THR A 5 22.77 -7.83 14.87
N ARG A 6 22.64 -6.56 14.46
CA ARG A 6 21.93 -5.55 15.23
C ARG A 6 20.45 -5.90 15.17
N THR A 7 19.91 -6.42 16.27
CA THR A 7 18.48 -6.55 16.49
C THR A 7 17.86 -5.17 16.30
N VAL A 8 17.08 -5.02 15.22
CA VAL A 8 16.16 -3.88 15.10
C VAL A 8 15.12 -4.10 16.18
N GLY A 9 15.22 -3.30 17.26
CA GLY A 9 14.26 -3.35 18.36
C GLY A 9 12.86 -3.20 17.81
N GLY A 10 12.05 -4.25 17.94
CA GLY A 10 10.63 -4.19 17.70
C GLY A 10 10.01 -3.27 18.74
N GLN A 11 9.86 -1.99 18.42
CA GLN A 11 8.94 -1.14 19.17
C GLN A 11 7.53 -1.67 18.89
N SER A 12 6.88 -2.15 19.95
CA SER A 12 5.44 -2.39 19.95
C SER A 12 4.72 -1.10 19.54
N PRO A 13 3.61 -1.16 18.80
CA PRO A 13 2.88 0.04 18.43
C PRO A 13 2.43 0.78 19.69
N GLY A 14 2.83 2.05 19.80
CA GLY A 14 2.31 2.96 20.81
C GLY A 14 1.04 3.66 20.34
N VAL A 15 0.50 4.53 21.20
CA VAL A 15 -0.51 5.52 20.79
C VAL A 15 0.13 6.48 19.79
N SER A 16 -0.61 6.88 18.76
CA SER A 16 -0.11 7.84 17.78
C SER A 16 0.26 9.17 18.44
N ALA A 17 1.34 9.79 17.97
CA ALA A 17 1.68 11.14 18.39
C ALA A 17 0.50 12.10 18.09
N PRO A 18 0.29 13.15 18.91
CA PRO A 18 -0.78 14.12 18.69
C PRO A 18 -0.79 14.61 17.25
N ARG A 19 -1.92 14.46 16.56
CA ARG A 19 -2.10 14.86 15.15
C ARG A 19 -2.49 16.33 15.00
N ASP A 20 -2.02 17.20 15.88
CA ASP A 20 -2.24 18.64 15.77
C ASP A 20 -1.29 19.30 14.75
N ILE A 21 -1.56 20.57 14.42
CA ILE A 21 -0.76 21.35 13.47
C ILE A 21 0.65 21.64 14.01
N LYS A 22 0.79 21.89 15.32
CA LYS A 22 2.08 22.26 15.94
C LYS A 22 3.11 21.14 15.82
N SER A 23 2.66 19.88 15.86
CA SER A 23 3.50 18.71 15.68
C SER A 23 3.70 18.28 14.23
N LEU A 24 3.04 18.93 13.26
CA LEU A 24 3.00 18.47 11.86
C LEU A 24 4.39 18.37 11.23
N HIS A 25 5.24 19.39 11.39
CA HIS A 25 6.60 19.41 10.85
C HIS A 25 7.42 18.22 11.39
N THR A 26 7.48 18.06 12.72
CA THR A 26 8.21 16.95 13.37
C THR A 26 7.68 15.59 12.92
N ARG A 27 6.35 15.39 12.92
CA ARG A 27 5.73 14.13 12.46
C ARG A 27 5.96 13.89 10.97
N GLY A 28 6.04 14.93 10.16
CA GLY A 28 6.40 14.84 8.75
C GLY A 28 7.80 14.25 8.56
N LEU A 29 8.79 14.76 9.30
CA LEU A 29 10.15 14.21 9.29
C LEU A 29 10.21 12.77 9.82
N GLU A 30 9.51 12.47 10.92
CA GLU A 30 9.41 11.12 11.48
C GLU A 30 8.76 10.15 10.49
N THR A 31 7.72 10.59 9.80
CA THR A 31 7.04 9.79 8.76
C THR A 31 8.01 9.41 7.65
N ILE A 32 8.90 10.30 7.21
CA ILE A 32 9.92 9.94 6.21
C ILE A 32 10.86 8.85 6.73
N VAL A 33 11.27 8.93 8.00
CA VAL A 33 12.10 7.88 8.64
C VAL A 33 11.35 6.55 8.65
N GLU A 34 10.09 6.54 9.08
CA GLU A 34 9.26 5.34 9.13
C GLU A 34 9.06 4.72 7.73
N LEU A 35 8.75 5.55 6.72
CA LEU A 35 8.58 5.09 5.34
C LEU A 35 9.86 4.43 4.81
N TYR A 36 11.05 5.01 5.07
CA TYR A 36 12.31 4.37 4.70
C TYR A 36 12.59 3.09 5.50
N VAL A 37 12.22 3.01 6.78
CA VAL A 37 12.32 1.77 7.57
C VAL A 37 11.47 0.67 6.95
N TYR A 38 10.21 0.96 6.60
CA TYR A 38 9.33 -0.03 5.98
C TYR A 38 9.81 -0.41 4.59
N TYR A 39 10.17 0.57 3.76
CA TYR A 39 10.63 0.37 2.39
C TYR A 39 11.92 -0.45 2.31
N ASN A 40 12.87 -0.23 3.22
CA ASN A 40 14.17 -0.91 3.23
C ASN A 40 14.14 -2.29 3.93
N SER A 41 13.04 -2.66 4.59
CA SER A 41 12.97 -3.93 5.33
C SER A 41 12.67 -5.12 4.41
N THR A 42 13.68 -5.87 3.98
CA THR A 42 13.51 -7.07 3.12
C THR A 42 13.30 -8.34 3.93
N VAL A 43 12.57 -8.26 5.04
CA VAL A 43 12.20 -9.43 5.84
C VAL A 43 11.30 -10.37 5.03
N MET A 44 11.42 -11.67 5.29
CA MET A 44 10.61 -12.71 4.65
C MET A 44 9.26 -12.88 5.35
N ASP A 45 9.22 -12.61 6.65
CA ASP A 45 8.04 -12.67 7.49
C ASP A 45 8.12 -11.63 8.61
N CYS A 46 7.04 -11.53 9.39
CA CYS A 46 6.91 -10.61 10.52
C CYS A 46 6.94 -11.31 11.88
N GLY A 47 7.69 -12.42 11.98
CA GLY A 47 7.86 -13.19 13.21
C GLY A 47 7.28 -14.62 13.16
N GLY A 48 7.02 -15.15 11.97
CA GLY A 48 6.54 -16.53 11.81
C GLY A 48 5.82 -16.82 10.48
N PRO A 49 5.56 -18.11 10.18
CA PRO A 49 5.08 -18.54 8.86
C PRO A 49 3.66 -18.07 8.48
N GLN A 50 2.90 -17.56 9.45
CA GLN A 50 1.54 -17.02 9.27
C GLN A 50 1.51 -15.49 9.32
N LEU A 51 2.67 -14.84 9.40
CA LEU A 51 2.79 -13.40 9.49
C LEU A 51 3.54 -12.88 8.24
N PRO A 52 2.86 -12.68 7.10
CA PRO A 52 3.52 -12.27 5.87
C PRO A 52 4.20 -10.91 6.00
N ALA A 53 5.31 -10.73 5.28
CA ALA A 53 6.14 -9.53 5.36
C ALA A 53 5.38 -8.20 5.13
N VAL A 54 4.27 -8.23 4.39
CA VAL A 54 3.37 -7.08 4.17
C VAL A 54 2.85 -6.46 5.47
N LEU A 55 2.77 -7.25 6.55
CA LEU A 55 2.21 -6.80 7.82
C LEU A 55 3.14 -5.85 8.58
N CYS A 56 4.45 -5.90 8.33
CA CYS A 56 5.45 -5.13 9.08
C CYS A 56 6.50 -4.43 8.21
N SER A 57 6.43 -4.59 6.88
CA SER A 57 7.37 -4.00 5.91
C SER A 57 6.65 -3.51 4.66
N GLY A 58 7.40 -2.75 3.86
CA GLY A 58 6.91 -2.05 2.67
C GLY A 58 5.87 -0.98 2.97
N VAL A 59 5.52 -0.22 1.95
CA VAL A 59 4.66 0.96 2.05
C VAL A 59 3.36 0.68 1.29
N PRO A 60 2.24 0.41 2.00
CA PRO A 60 0.92 0.27 1.39
C PRO A 60 0.40 1.63 0.92
N ILE A 61 0.22 1.78 -0.39
CA ILE A 61 -0.16 3.03 -1.06
C ILE A 61 -1.52 2.81 -1.74
N ARG A 62 -2.49 3.68 -1.43
CA ARG A 62 -3.75 3.75 -2.17
C ARG A 62 -3.80 5.05 -2.94
N ALA A 63 -3.66 4.93 -4.26
CA ALA A 63 -3.88 6.04 -5.15
C ALA A 63 -5.39 6.32 -5.24
N THR A 64 -5.77 7.60 -5.13
CA THR A 64 -7.16 8.04 -5.14
C THR A 64 -7.40 8.97 -6.31
N GLN A 65 -8.68 9.24 -6.58
CA GLN A 65 -9.07 10.30 -7.49
C GLN A 65 -9.45 11.53 -6.67
N ASN A 66 -8.99 12.70 -7.09
CA ASN A 66 -9.53 13.96 -6.59
C ASN A 66 -10.96 14.10 -7.12
N VAL A 67 -11.92 14.02 -6.21
CA VAL A 67 -13.34 14.28 -6.48
C VAL A 67 -13.74 15.48 -5.63
N PRO A 68 -14.18 16.61 -6.23
CA PRO A 68 -14.43 17.87 -5.52
C PRO A 68 -15.24 17.75 -4.23
N ASP A 69 -16.15 16.78 -4.14
CA ASP A 69 -16.99 16.55 -2.96
C ASP A 69 -16.75 15.20 -2.26
N GLY A 70 -15.91 14.32 -2.82
CA GLY A 70 -15.68 13.00 -2.26
C GLY A 70 -14.68 12.99 -1.10
N THR A 71 -14.73 11.96 -0.28
CA THR A 71 -13.78 11.69 0.80
C THR A 71 -12.85 10.56 0.34
N PRO A 72 -11.61 10.86 -0.11
CA PRO A 72 -10.77 9.90 -0.83
C PRO A 72 -10.42 8.63 -0.04
N TRP A 73 -10.41 8.72 1.29
CA TRP A 73 -10.18 7.61 2.22
C TRP A 73 -11.44 6.80 2.54
N GLU A 74 -12.61 7.19 2.03
CA GLU A 74 -13.80 6.35 2.11
C GLU A 74 -13.78 5.32 0.97
N PRO A 75 -14.24 4.08 1.20
CA PRO A 75 -14.29 3.08 0.15
C PRO A 75 -15.25 3.51 -0.97
N SER A 76 -14.89 3.20 -2.22
CA SER A 76 -15.80 3.39 -3.36
C SER A 76 -16.98 2.42 -3.29
N ALA A 77 -18.06 2.71 -4.02
CA ALA A 77 -19.21 1.79 -4.13
C ALA A 77 -18.79 0.36 -4.50
N SER A 78 -17.87 0.21 -5.46
CA SER A 78 -17.31 -1.10 -5.85
C SER A 78 -16.49 -1.78 -4.74
N SER A 79 -15.79 -1.01 -3.90
CA SER A 79 -15.08 -1.57 -2.74
C SER A 79 -16.03 -1.98 -1.62
N ILE A 80 -17.14 -1.26 -1.44
CA ILE A 80 -18.21 -1.64 -0.50
C ILE A 80 -18.90 -2.92 -0.98
N GLU A 81 -19.27 -2.98 -2.25
CA GLU A 81 -19.95 -4.13 -2.87
C GLU A 81 -19.08 -5.39 -2.83
N SER A 82 -17.83 -5.29 -3.29
CA SER A 82 -16.91 -6.44 -3.25
C SER A 82 -16.49 -6.80 -1.83
N GLY A 83 -16.42 -5.84 -0.91
CA GLY A 83 -15.85 -6.04 0.43
C GLY A 83 -14.33 -5.98 0.49
N GLY A 84 -13.65 -5.59 -0.60
CA GLY A 84 -12.23 -5.30 -0.59
C GLY A 84 -11.84 -3.97 -1.23
N THR A 85 -10.68 -3.47 -0.82
CA THR A 85 -10.12 -2.19 -1.25
C THR A 85 -8.68 -2.37 -1.74
N SER A 86 -8.40 -1.89 -2.96
CA SER A 86 -7.10 -2.09 -3.59
C SER A 86 -6.04 -1.09 -3.11
N PHE A 87 -4.84 -1.63 -2.89
CA PHE A 87 -3.61 -0.90 -2.56
C PHE A 87 -2.49 -1.43 -3.43
N SER A 88 -1.51 -0.60 -3.75
CA SER A 88 -0.19 -1.06 -4.17
C SER A 88 0.74 -1.12 -2.98
N TRP A 89 1.85 -1.83 -3.09
CA TRP A 89 2.78 -2.02 -2.00
C TRP A 89 4.22 -1.86 -2.46
N LEU A 90 4.91 -0.89 -1.88
CA LEU A 90 6.24 -0.49 -2.33
C LEU A 90 7.31 -0.95 -1.34
N ARG A 91 8.28 -1.73 -1.83
CA ARG A 91 9.45 -2.18 -1.06
C ARG A 91 10.67 -2.19 -1.98
N GLN A 92 11.88 -2.08 -1.42
CA GLN A 92 13.09 -1.93 -2.23
C GLN A 92 13.35 -3.08 -3.22
N ASP A 93 12.77 -4.25 -2.95
CA ASP A 93 12.83 -5.48 -3.74
C ASP A 93 11.47 -5.80 -4.41
N ALA A 94 10.51 -4.88 -4.45
CA ALA A 94 9.21 -5.07 -5.11
C ALA A 94 8.71 -3.78 -5.77
N ASN A 95 9.64 -2.97 -6.29
CA ASN A 95 9.37 -1.68 -6.90
C ASN A 95 8.59 -1.76 -8.22
N PHE A 96 8.05 -0.62 -8.63
CA PHE A 96 7.40 -0.32 -9.90
C PHE A 96 7.58 1.18 -10.22
N SER A 97 7.29 1.61 -11.45
CA SER A 97 7.57 2.99 -11.90
C SER A 97 6.33 3.86 -12.09
N LEU A 98 5.13 3.31 -12.00
CA LEU A 98 3.87 4.02 -12.25
C LEU A 98 2.96 4.02 -11.02
N ILE A 99 2.39 5.18 -10.70
CA ILE A 99 1.25 5.26 -9.78
C ILE A 99 0.03 4.64 -10.50
N PRO A 100 -0.78 3.79 -9.82
CA PRO A 100 -1.91 3.11 -10.44
C PRO A 100 -2.86 4.02 -11.21
N ILE A 101 -3.37 3.54 -12.36
CA ILE A 101 -4.52 4.11 -13.09
C ILE A 101 -4.36 5.62 -13.40
N SER A 102 -3.15 6.04 -13.75
CA SER A 102 -2.82 7.44 -14.05
C SER A 102 -3.21 8.43 -12.93
N ARG A 103 -3.33 7.94 -11.70
CA ARG A 103 -3.52 8.78 -10.52
C ARG A 103 -2.21 9.47 -10.16
N THR A 104 -2.31 10.55 -9.40
CA THR A 104 -1.17 11.41 -9.08
C THR A 104 -0.99 11.66 -7.58
N ASN A 105 -1.98 11.28 -6.77
CA ASN A 105 -1.99 11.39 -5.31
C ASN A 105 -2.81 10.29 -4.64
N GLY A 106 -2.78 10.28 -3.32
CA GLY A 106 -3.62 9.44 -2.48
C GLY A 106 -3.12 9.40 -1.06
N PHE A 107 -3.24 8.25 -0.40
CA PHE A 107 -2.79 8.07 0.98
C PHE A 107 -2.02 6.78 1.20
N ILE A 108 -1.28 6.76 2.30
CA ILE A 108 -0.46 5.67 2.75
C ILE A 108 -1.02 5.16 4.07
N PHE A 109 -1.12 3.83 4.21
CA PHE A 109 -1.40 3.21 5.51
C PHE A 109 -0.11 2.79 6.22
N TYR A 110 -0.14 2.78 7.55
CA TYR A 110 0.82 2.00 8.32
C TYR A 110 0.75 0.52 7.86
N PRO A 111 1.89 -0.20 7.78
CA PRO A 111 1.85 -1.66 7.82
C PRO A 111 1.06 -2.11 9.04
N ARG A 112 0.21 -3.13 8.90
CA ARG A 112 -0.80 -3.46 9.92
C ARG A 112 -0.23 -3.68 11.34
N MET A 113 0.91 -4.34 11.48
CA MET A 113 1.58 -4.56 12.78
C MET A 113 2.32 -3.34 13.31
N ARG A 114 2.33 -2.24 12.54
CA ARG A 114 2.87 -0.92 12.92
C ARG A 114 1.77 0.11 13.14
N THR A 115 0.50 -0.27 12.94
CA THR A 115 -0.64 0.60 13.18
C THR A 115 -0.67 1.05 14.64
N PRO A 116 -0.72 2.36 14.92
CA PRO A 116 -0.88 2.87 16.28
C PRO A 116 -2.14 2.33 16.97
N THR A 117 -2.09 2.12 18.28
CA THR A 117 -3.16 1.42 19.03
C THR A 117 -4.48 2.18 19.08
N ASP A 118 -4.48 3.48 18.80
CA ASP A 118 -5.67 4.34 18.70
C ASP A 118 -6.28 4.37 17.29
N LYS A 119 -5.78 3.54 16.36
CA LYS A 119 -6.27 3.40 14.99
C LYS A 119 -6.80 2.00 14.71
N ILE A 120 -7.57 1.87 13.63
CA ILE A 120 -8.10 0.59 13.17
C ILE A 120 -6.92 -0.29 12.69
N GLY A 121 -6.49 -1.22 13.54
CA GLY A 121 -5.38 -2.16 13.30
C GLY A 121 -5.78 -3.54 12.76
N ASN A 122 -7.07 -3.75 12.47
CA ASN A 122 -7.61 -5.04 12.02
C ASN A 122 -8.08 -5.04 10.55
N ILE A 123 -7.61 -4.08 9.73
CA ILE A 123 -7.82 -4.14 8.27
C ILE A 123 -6.92 -5.26 7.72
N GLU A 124 -7.54 -6.38 7.35
CA GLU A 124 -6.87 -7.57 6.86
C GLU A 124 -6.30 -7.37 5.44
N VAL A 125 -5.16 -8.00 5.15
CA VAL A 125 -4.67 -8.16 3.77
C VAL A 125 -5.19 -9.51 3.27
N LEU A 126 -6.13 -9.48 2.34
CA LEU A 126 -6.87 -10.66 1.88
C LEU A 126 -6.08 -11.47 0.85
N CYS A 127 -5.44 -10.80 -0.10
CA CYS A 127 -4.61 -11.43 -1.12
C CYS A 127 -3.61 -10.45 -1.74
N GLY A 128 -2.62 -10.99 -2.44
CA GLY A 128 -1.63 -10.24 -3.19
C GLY A 128 -1.41 -10.76 -4.61
N PHE A 129 -1.27 -9.83 -5.54
CA PHE A 129 -0.93 -10.06 -6.93
C PHE A 129 0.39 -9.36 -7.24
N SER A 130 1.28 -10.03 -7.97
CA SER A 130 2.59 -9.48 -8.35
C SER A 130 2.48 -8.33 -9.37
N MET A 131 1.31 -8.16 -9.97
CA MET A 131 0.91 -7.10 -10.89
C MET A 131 -0.52 -6.68 -10.58
N ASP A 132 -1.09 -5.74 -11.34
CA ASP A 132 -2.52 -5.47 -11.32
C ASP A 132 -3.31 -6.74 -11.69
N GLY A 133 -4.22 -7.15 -10.80
CA GLY A 133 -5.03 -8.35 -10.95
C GLY A 133 -6.40 -8.08 -11.56
N LEU A 134 -6.74 -6.82 -11.89
CA LEU A 134 -8.08 -6.40 -12.29
C LEU A 134 -9.15 -6.85 -11.27
N THR A 135 -8.86 -6.59 -10.00
CA THR A 135 -9.64 -7.10 -8.86
C THR A 135 -11.07 -6.60 -8.76
N SER A 136 -11.45 -5.59 -9.56
CA SER A 136 -12.85 -5.17 -9.72
C SER A 136 -13.71 -6.18 -10.50
N TYR A 137 -13.09 -7.10 -11.24
CA TYR A 137 -13.76 -8.11 -12.06
C TYR A 137 -13.59 -9.52 -11.49
N ARG A 138 -13.41 -9.62 -10.17
CA ARG A 138 -13.16 -10.86 -9.45
C ARG A 138 -14.10 -11.01 -8.28
N ASP A 139 -14.49 -12.24 -7.99
CA ASP A 139 -15.26 -12.57 -6.81
C ASP A 139 -14.37 -12.66 -5.54
N GLU A 140 -14.94 -13.12 -4.43
CA GLU A 140 -14.26 -13.26 -3.13
C GLU A 140 -13.50 -11.99 -2.68
N GLN A 141 -14.18 -10.84 -2.61
CA GLN A 141 -13.55 -9.54 -2.31
C GLN A 141 -12.42 -9.16 -3.28
N GLY A 142 -12.47 -9.63 -4.52
CA GLY A 142 -11.46 -9.37 -5.53
C GLY A 142 -10.25 -10.32 -5.47
N CYS A 143 -10.33 -11.39 -4.66
CA CYS A 143 -9.25 -12.37 -4.49
C CYS A 143 -9.49 -13.70 -5.19
N GLY A 144 -10.70 -13.92 -5.70
CA GLY A 144 -11.08 -15.16 -6.37
C GLY A 144 -10.88 -15.11 -7.87
N GLU A 145 -11.74 -15.85 -8.58
CA GLU A 145 -11.67 -15.98 -10.03
C GLU A 145 -12.21 -14.73 -10.73
N SER A 146 -11.58 -14.40 -11.86
CA SER A 146 -12.04 -13.35 -12.76
C SER A 146 -13.21 -13.84 -13.61
N GLU A 147 -14.20 -12.97 -13.81
CA GLU A 147 -15.35 -13.22 -14.69
C GLU A 147 -14.94 -13.59 -16.14
N VAL A 148 -13.77 -13.12 -16.59
CA VAL A 148 -13.27 -13.35 -17.96
C VAL A 148 -12.52 -14.68 -18.08
N TYR A 149 -11.83 -15.12 -17.03
CA TYR A 149 -11.02 -16.35 -17.01
C TYR A 149 -11.31 -17.17 -15.75
N PRO A 150 -12.55 -17.66 -15.56
CA PRO A 150 -13.01 -18.21 -14.29
C PRO A 150 -12.30 -19.52 -13.89
N VAL A 151 -11.64 -20.22 -14.82
CA VAL A 151 -10.91 -21.45 -14.49
C VAL A 151 -9.45 -21.15 -14.20
N GLU A 152 -8.80 -20.38 -15.06
CA GLU A 152 -7.37 -20.12 -14.97
C GLU A 152 -7.02 -19.19 -13.81
N SER A 153 -7.87 -18.21 -13.52
CA SER A 153 -7.54 -17.11 -12.62
C SER A 153 -7.94 -17.32 -11.15
N ARG A 154 -8.50 -18.49 -10.84
CA ARG A 154 -8.78 -18.95 -9.46
C ARG A 154 -7.57 -18.75 -8.54
N PRO A 155 -7.78 -18.63 -7.21
CA PRO A 155 -6.71 -18.42 -6.25
C PRO A 155 -5.53 -19.39 -6.46
N CYS A 156 -4.30 -18.90 -6.30
CA CYS A 156 -3.11 -19.64 -6.72
C CYS A 156 -3.00 -21.03 -6.07
N ASP A 157 -3.39 -21.16 -4.80
CA ASP A 157 -3.42 -22.44 -4.08
C ASP A 157 -4.46 -23.43 -4.63
N ILE A 158 -5.54 -22.95 -5.23
CA ILE A 158 -6.57 -23.78 -5.89
C ILE A 158 -6.09 -24.29 -7.25
N VAL A 159 -5.32 -23.50 -7.99
CA VAL A 159 -4.78 -23.87 -9.31
C VAL A 159 -3.38 -24.49 -9.26
N GLY A 160 -2.90 -24.84 -8.06
CA GLY A 160 -1.61 -25.51 -7.86
C GLY A 160 -0.37 -24.64 -8.11
N VAL A 161 -0.52 -23.32 -8.08
CA VAL A 161 0.57 -22.35 -8.15
C VAL A 161 1.02 -22.00 -6.73
N THR A 162 2.19 -22.48 -6.33
CA THR A 162 2.76 -22.24 -5.00
C THR A 162 4.13 -21.59 -5.05
N THR A 163 4.67 -21.31 -6.24
CA THR A 163 6.00 -20.71 -6.42
C THR A 163 5.95 -19.56 -7.41
N ALA A 164 6.88 -18.61 -7.26
CA ALA A 164 7.07 -17.52 -8.21
C ALA A 164 7.33 -18.01 -9.64
N ALA A 165 8.08 -19.11 -9.80
CA ALA A 165 8.37 -19.69 -11.12
C ALA A 165 7.11 -20.24 -11.81
N GLN A 166 6.24 -20.92 -11.06
CA GLN A 166 4.95 -21.37 -11.59
C GLN A 166 4.04 -20.19 -11.93
N TRP A 167 3.98 -19.18 -11.06
CA TRP A 167 3.21 -17.97 -11.33
C TRP A 167 3.71 -17.26 -12.59
N PHE A 168 5.03 -17.10 -12.73
CA PHE A 168 5.63 -16.47 -13.90
C PHE A 168 5.36 -17.27 -15.18
N ALA A 169 5.48 -18.60 -15.15
CA ALA A 169 5.17 -19.43 -16.32
C ALA A 169 3.71 -19.26 -16.76
N LYS A 170 2.77 -19.18 -15.81
CA LYS A 170 1.37 -18.90 -16.08
C LYS A 170 1.17 -17.49 -16.66
N TRP A 171 1.79 -16.48 -16.04
CA TRP A 171 1.74 -15.09 -16.50
C TRP A 171 2.33 -14.96 -17.91
N ASP A 172 3.44 -15.61 -18.23
CA ASP A 172 4.10 -15.55 -19.54
C ASP A 172 3.27 -16.24 -20.63
N ALA A 173 2.58 -17.34 -20.29
CA ALA A 173 1.66 -18.03 -21.20
C ALA A 173 0.29 -17.33 -21.35
N ALA A 174 -0.10 -16.46 -20.42
CA ALA A 174 -1.40 -15.81 -20.43
C ALA A 174 -1.59 -14.89 -21.65
N PHE A 175 -2.78 -14.91 -22.25
CA PHE A 175 -3.17 -13.94 -23.27
C PHE A 175 -3.45 -12.58 -22.62
N ASP A 176 -4.22 -12.58 -21.52
CA ASP A 176 -4.44 -11.42 -20.67
C ASP A 176 -3.54 -11.51 -19.43
N LYS A 177 -2.54 -10.62 -19.36
CA LYS A 177 -1.53 -10.59 -18.30
C LYS A 177 -2.05 -10.15 -16.92
N MET A 178 -3.31 -9.76 -16.81
CA MET A 178 -3.94 -9.24 -15.58
C MET A 178 -5.12 -10.12 -15.14
N SER A 179 -6.09 -10.38 -16.02
CA SER A 179 -7.30 -11.14 -15.67
C SER A 179 -7.07 -12.65 -15.57
N GLN A 180 -6.10 -13.20 -16.31
CA GLN A 180 -5.90 -14.65 -16.41
C GLN A 180 -4.95 -15.21 -15.33
N VAL A 181 -4.21 -14.34 -14.63
CA VAL A 181 -3.30 -14.75 -13.54
C VAL A 181 -4.06 -14.98 -12.23
N CYS A 182 -3.46 -15.77 -11.34
CA CYS A 182 -4.00 -16.01 -10.01
C CYS A 182 -3.42 -15.03 -8.98
N GLY A 183 -4.18 -14.79 -7.91
CA GLY A 183 -3.72 -14.07 -6.71
C GLY A 183 -3.35 -15.05 -5.58
N PHE A 184 -2.37 -14.67 -4.77
CA PHE A 184 -1.97 -15.44 -3.60
C PHE A 184 -2.90 -15.09 -2.42
N ASN A 185 -3.59 -16.08 -1.88
CA ASN A 185 -4.49 -15.91 -0.74
C ASN A 185 -3.69 -15.72 0.56
N LEU A 186 -3.90 -14.58 1.22
CA LEU A 186 -3.20 -14.11 2.42
C LEU A 186 -4.13 -13.93 3.62
N ARG A 187 -5.38 -14.41 3.52
CA ARG A 187 -6.35 -14.32 4.61
C ARG A 187 -5.79 -14.95 5.88
N GLU A 188 -6.20 -14.46 7.04
CA GLU A 188 -5.77 -14.99 8.34
C GLU A 188 -6.11 -16.46 8.53
N SER A 189 -7.19 -16.92 7.89
CA SER A 189 -7.62 -18.32 7.87
C SER A 189 -6.76 -19.22 6.96
N ALA A 190 -5.94 -18.63 6.09
CA ALA A 190 -5.05 -19.36 5.20
C ALA A 190 -3.77 -19.82 5.90
N ARG A 191 -3.15 -20.88 5.36
CA ARG A 191 -1.85 -21.39 5.83
C ARG A 191 -0.71 -20.81 5.00
N ASP A 192 0.48 -20.81 5.59
CA ASP A 192 1.74 -20.46 4.93
C ASP A 192 1.73 -19.08 4.26
N GLN A 193 0.99 -18.13 4.84
CA GLN A 193 0.83 -16.78 4.31
C GLN A 193 2.18 -16.08 4.06
N ALA A 194 3.16 -16.30 4.93
CA ALA A 194 4.49 -15.72 4.76
C ALA A 194 5.19 -16.22 3.50
N ASP A 195 5.21 -17.54 3.27
CA ASP A 195 5.76 -18.10 2.05
C ASP A 195 4.99 -17.60 0.81
N ARG A 196 3.65 -17.63 0.85
CA ARG A 196 2.80 -17.12 -0.25
C ARG A 196 3.15 -15.68 -0.61
N PHE A 197 3.32 -14.80 0.39
CA PHE A 197 3.67 -13.41 0.13
C PHE A 197 5.10 -13.23 -0.39
N VAL A 198 6.04 -14.06 0.06
CA VAL A 198 7.38 -14.14 -0.54
C VAL A 198 7.29 -14.49 -2.03
N GLN A 199 6.40 -15.40 -2.43
CA GLN A 199 6.21 -15.73 -3.84
C GLN A 199 5.66 -14.57 -4.67
N VAL A 200 4.83 -13.69 -4.09
CA VAL A 200 4.40 -12.43 -4.74
C VAL A 200 5.61 -11.55 -5.07
N ILE A 201 6.50 -11.35 -4.10
CA ILE A 201 7.72 -10.54 -4.25
C ILE A 201 8.66 -11.16 -5.28
N LEU A 202 8.91 -12.46 -5.20
CA LEU A 202 9.79 -13.17 -6.12
C LEU A 202 9.23 -13.17 -7.55
N ALA A 203 7.92 -13.35 -7.72
CA ALA A 203 7.27 -13.28 -9.02
C ALA A 203 7.40 -11.88 -9.65
N LYS A 204 7.27 -10.80 -8.85
CA LYS A 204 7.49 -9.42 -9.34
C LYS A 204 8.88 -9.23 -9.96
N HIS A 205 9.92 -9.87 -9.42
CA HIS A 205 11.28 -9.80 -9.96
C HIS A 205 11.43 -10.48 -11.33
N MET A 206 10.64 -11.54 -11.58
CA MET A 206 10.72 -12.32 -12.82
C MET A 206 10.11 -11.58 -14.02
N ILE A 207 9.24 -10.59 -13.78
CA ILE A 207 8.51 -9.86 -14.83
C ILE A 207 9.48 -9.01 -15.65
N PRO A 208 9.53 -9.13 -16.99
CA PRO A 208 10.50 -8.41 -17.82
C PRO A 208 10.26 -6.90 -17.82
N ASP A 209 11.32 -6.15 -18.15
CA ASP A 209 11.38 -4.69 -17.98
C ASP A 209 10.23 -3.95 -18.65
N ARG A 210 9.79 -4.42 -19.84
CA ARG A 210 8.67 -3.84 -20.59
C ARG A 210 7.33 -3.84 -19.84
N PHE A 211 7.16 -4.69 -18.84
CA PHE A 211 5.94 -4.75 -18.01
C PHE A 211 6.20 -4.32 -16.57
N TRP A 212 7.46 -4.36 -16.10
CA TRP A 212 7.81 -4.14 -14.70
C TRP A 212 7.29 -2.81 -14.12
N GLY A 213 7.17 -1.77 -14.96
CA GLY A 213 6.69 -0.46 -14.52
C GLY A 213 5.27 -0.45 -13.94
N GLN A 214 4.42 -1.41 -14.31
CA GLN A 214 3.07 -1.56 -13.74
C GLN A 214 3.16 -2.01 -12.28
N TRP A 215 2.26 -1.49 -11.44
CA TRP A 215 2.20 -1.74 -10.01
C TRP A 215 1.83 -3.19 -9.67
N ASN A 216 2.15 -3.62 -8.45
CA ASN A 216 1.53 -4.78 -7.82
C ASN A 216 0.19 -4.37 -7.17
N GLU A 217 -0.63 -5.36 -6.83
CA GLU A 217 -1.92 -5.10 -6.19
C GLU A 217 -2.14 -5.99 -4.98
N LEU A 218 -2.49 -5.36 -3.87
CA LEU A 218 -3.02 -5.98 -2.67
C LEU A 218 -4.52 -5.69 -2.58
N ARG A 219 -5.25 -6.67 -2.05
CA ARG A 219 -6.63 -6.47 -1.62
C ARG A 219 -6.67 -6.46 -0.11
N LEU A 220 -7.06 -5.32 0.45
CA LEU A 220 -7.33 -5.18 1.88
C LEU A 220 -8.83 -5.31 2.13
N ALA A 221 -9.23 -5.77 3.30
CA ALA A 221 -10.64 -5.76 3.71
C ALA A 221 -11.19 -4.33 3.68
N THR A 222 -12.38 -4.16 3.11
CA THR A 222 -13.05 -2.86 3.12
C THR A 222 -13.51 -2.50 4.53
N TRP A 223 -13.33 -1.24 4.91
CA TRP A 223 -13.80 -0.70 6.19
C TRP A 223 -15.18 -0.05 6.06
N ALA A 224 -15.83 0.18 7.20
CA ALA A 224 -17.10 0.91 7.25
C ALA A 224 -16.90 2.37 6.83
N GLN A 225 -17.92 2.98 6.21
CA GLN A 225 -17.86 4.40 5.90
C GLN A 225 -17.93 5.27 7.15
N GLY A 226 -17.33 6.47 7.09
CA GLY A 226 -17.41 7.48 8.16
C GLY A 226 -16.45 7.25 9.32
N VAL A 227 -15.54 6.27 9.19
CA VAL A 227 -14.51 5.95 10.19
C VAL A 227 -13.16 6.62 9.89
N GLY A 228 -13.12 7.58 8.96
CA GLY A 228 -11.90 8.23 8.48
C GLY A 228 -10.92 8.65 9.57
N LYS A 229 -11.40 9.26 10.66
CA LYS A 229 -10.57 9.70 11.82
C LYS A 229 -9.75 8.58 12.49
N ASP A 230 -10.23 7.34 12.38
CA ASP A 230 -9.67 6.15 13.02
C ASP A 230 -8.84 5.31 12.04
N LEU A 231 -8.83 5.64 10.75
CA LEU A 231 -8.03 4.92 9.76
C LEU A 231 -6.53 5.04 10.04
N PRO A 232 -5.74 3.99 9.75
CA PRO A 232 -4.31 3.96 9.98
C PRO A 232 -3.54 4.73 8.89
N ILE A 233 -4.01 5.92 8.51
CA ILE A 233 -3.32 6.79 7.57
C ILE A 233 -2.08 7.36 8.26
N ILE A 234 -0.91 7.12 7.67
CA ILE A 234 0.37 7.71 8.09
C ILE A 234 0.65 9.01 7.33
N ALA A 235 0.30 9.07 6.04
CA ALA A 235 0.52 10.23 5.19
C ALA A 235 -0.48 10.30 4.03
N PHE A 236 -0.75 11.51 3.56
CA PHE A 236 -1.16 11.73 2.17
C PHE A 236 0.08 11.78 1.30
N PHE A 237 -0.04 11.43 0.02
CA PHE A 237 1.09 11.48 -0.90
C PHE A 237 0.74 12.07 -2.24
N TYR A 238 1.77 12.53 -2.96
CA TYR A 238 1.70 12.81 -4.39
C TYR A 238 2.98 12.35 -5.10
N GLY A 239 2.88 12.14 -6.42
CA GLY A 239 4.02 11.79 -7.27
C GLY A 239 4.96 12.97 -7.51
N ASP A 240 6.27 12.75 -7.44
CA ASP A 240 7.28 13.77 -7.70
C ASP A 240 7.09 14.43 -9.08
N GLY A 241 7.31 15.74 -9.14
CA GLY A 241 7.10 16.54 -10.35
C GLY A 241 5.63 16.73 -10.78
N ASN A 242 4.64 16.24 -10.02
CA ASN A 242 3.23 16.32 -10.40
C ASN A 242 2.47 17.43 -9.65
N ALA A 243 2.26 18.58 -10.31
CA ALA A 243 1.59 19.73 -9.71
C ALA A 243 0.12 19.46 -9.35
N ASP A 244 -0.61 18.74 -10.22
CA ASP A 244 -2.01 18.36 -9.97
C ASP A 244 -2.13 17.38 -8.80
N GLY A 245 -1.18 16.46 -8.67
CA GLY A 245 -1.05 15.55 -7.54
C GLY A 245 -0.80 16.29 -6.23
N LEU A 246 0.09 17.29 -6.23
CA LEU A 246 0.31 18.14 -5.05
C LEU A 246 -0.96 18.92 -4.68
N ALA A 247 -1.66 19.49 -5.67
CA ALA A 247 -2.93 20.17 -5.44
C ALA A 247 -3.99 19.22 -4.85
N GLY A 248 -4.06 17.99 -5.35
CA GLY A 248 -4.90 16.91 -4.81
C GLY A 248 -4.58 16.55 -3.37
N ALA A 249 -3.31 16.25 -3.07
CA ALA A 249 -2.88 15.90 -1.72
C ALA A 249 -3.14 17.03 -0.71
N ARG A 250 -2.99 18.29 -1.13
CA ARG A 250 -3.34 19.47 -0.32
C ARG A 250 -4.84 19.57 -0.06
N ALA A 251 -5.67 19.33 -1.07
CA ALA A 251 -7.12 19.30 -0.90
C ALA A 251 -7.53 18.19 0.07
N ASP A 252 -6.95 17.00 -0.07
CA ASP A 252 -7.20 15.84 0.80
C ASP A 252 -6.79 16.14 2.25
N GLN A 253 -5.58 16.70 2.46
CA GLN A 253 -5.10 17.07 3.79
C GLN A 253 -5.99 18.14 4.44
N GLN A 254 -6.34 19.20 3.73
CA GLN A 254 -7.20 20.26 4.25
C GLN A 254 -8.57 19.70 4.64
N LYS A 255 -9.19 18.89 3.77
CA LYS A 255 -10.50 18.27 4.04
C LYS A 255 -10.44 17.33 5.23
N TYR A 256 -9.39 16.53 5.36
CA TYR A 256 -9.22 15.62 6.49
C TYR A 256 -9.06 16.39 7.81
N PHE A 257 -8.32 17.50 7.78
CA PHE A 257 -8.18 18.38 8.93
C PHE A 257 -9.51 19.05 9.31
N ASP A 258 -10.28 19.56 8.35
CA ASP A 258 -11.57 20.21 8.62
C ASP A 258 -12.59 19.23 9.21
N LEU A 259 -12.57 17.97 8.78
CA LEU A 259 -13.49 16.94 9.27
C LEU A 259 -13.09 16.36 10.63
N TYR A 260 -11.79 16.22 10.91
CA TYR A 260 -11.32 15.41 12.05
C TYR A 260 -10.35 16.13 12.98
N ALA A 261 -9.99 17.39 12.70
CA ALA A 261 -8.96 18.15 13.42
C ALA A 261 -7.61 17.41 13.51
N GLN A 262 -7.29 16.59 12.51
CA GLN A 262 -6.05 15.82 12.42
C GLN A 262 -5.22 16.30 11.21
N ALA A 263 -4.03 16.83 11.46
CA ALA A 263 -3.09 17.26 10.43
C ALA A 263 -2.22 16.06 10.00
N ILE A 264 -2.60 15.38 8.94
CA ILE A 264 -1.81 14.25 8.39
C ILE A 264 -0.75 14.80 7.43
N PRO A 265 0.54 14.45 7.53
CA PRO A 265 1.57 15.00 6.65
C PRO A 265 1.34 14.59 5.19
N ILE A 266 1.64 15.50 4.27
CA ILE A 266 1.81 15.22 2.85
C ILE A 266 3.27 14.86 2.61
N VAL A 267 3.51 13.73 1.96
CA VAL A 267 4.84 13.29 1.52
C VAL A 267 4.91 13.21 0.00
N ARG A 268 6.10 13.44 -0.55
CA ARG A 268 6.37 13.27 -1.97
C ARG A 268 7.00 11.91 -2.24
N ILE A 269 6.51 11.22 -3.26
CA ILE A 269 7.03 9.91 -3.70
C ILE A 269 7.62 10.05 -5.11
N ALA A 270 8.92 9.81 -5.24
CA ALA A 270 9.56 9.58 -6.53
C ALA A 270 9.70 8.07 -6.75
N LEU A 271 9.02 7.52 -7.75
CA LEU A 271 9.14 6.11 -8.12
C LEU A 271 10.38 5.88 -8.99
N PRO A 272 11.04 4.72 -8.90
CA PRO A 272 12.21 4.42 -9.73
C PRO A 272 11.85 4.33 -11.22
N ALA A 273 12.67 4.93 -12.07
CA ALA A 273 12.46 4.92 -13.53
C ALA A 273 12.69 3.54 -14.19
N ALA A 274 13.45 2.66 -13.54
CA ALA A 274 13.79 1.34 -14.06
C ALA A 274 14.05 0.34 -12.91
N LYS A 275 14.08 -0.94 -13.25
CA LYS A 275 14.47 -2.01 -12.32
C LYS A 275 15.83 -1.74 -11.68
N GLY A 276 15.98 -2.13 -10.42
CA GLY A 276 17.17 -1.87 -9.63
C GLY A 276 17.28 -0.42 -9.13
N GLY A 277 16.45 0.50 -9.63
CA GLY A 277 16.27 1.82 -9.04
C GLY A 277 15.58 1.75 -7.68
N ARG A 278 15.67 2.85 -6.93
CA ARG A 278 15.03 3.00 -5.61
C ARG A 278 13.98 4.11 -5.66
N ALA A 279 12.89 3.89 -4.93
CA ALA A 279 11.95 4.95 -4.63
C ALA A 279 12.55 5.92 -3.60
N GLN A 280 12.10 7.16 -3.65
CA GLN A 280 12.48 8.19 -2.69
C GLN A 280 11.23 8.80 -2.06
N PHE A 281 11.31 9.02 -0.75
CA PHE A 281 10.29 9.70 0.04
C PHE A 281 10.90 10.99 0.57
N SER A 282 10.15 12.09 0.50
CA SER A 282 10.56 13.38 1.07
C SER A 282 9.37 14.15 1.64
N TYR A 283 9.68 15.06 2.55
CA TYR A 283 8.73 15.94 3.21
C TYR A 283 9.21 17.39 3.05
N SER A 284 8.26 18.31 2.90
CA SER A 284 8.49 19.75 2.91
C SER A 284 7.31 20.44 3.59
N ASP A 285 7.59 21.44 4.43
CA ASP A 285 6.55 22.30 5.00
C ASP A 285 5.78 23.03 3.89
N ASP A 286 6.46 23.42 2.81
CA ASP A 286 5.84 24.09 1.67
C ASP A 286 4.79 23.21 0.99
N ASP A 287 4.91 21.89 1.03
CA ASP A 287 3.95 20.98 0.40
C ASP A 287 2.63 20.91 1.19
N GLN A 288 2.61 21.30 2.47
CA GLN A 288 1.45 21.20 3.34
C GLN A 288 0.40 22.29 3.05
N ALA A 289 -0.88 21.96 3.23
CA ALA A 289 -2.03 22.87 3.15
C ALA A 289 -2.41 23.48 4.50
N VAL A 290 -2.20 22.74 5.60
CA VAL A 290 -2.56 23.18 6.95
C VAL A 290 -1.32 23.71 7.68
N HIS A 291 -1.45 24.91 8.25
CA HIS A 291 -0.35 25.64 8.89
C HIS A 291 -0.84 26.31 10.17
N GLU A 292 0.07 26.60 11.10
CA GLU A 292 -0.28 27.44 12.24
C GLU A 292 -0.73 28.80 11.72
N LYS A 293 -1.87 29.30 12.23
CA LYS A 293 -2.28 30.68 11.92
C LYS A 293 -1.25 31.61 12.56
N VAL A 294 -0.43 32.25 11.72
CA VAL A 294 0.45 33.33 12.19
C VAL A 294 -0.45 34.44 12.74
N ALA A 295 -0.41 34.66 14.05
CA ALA A 295 -1.10 35.78 14.66
C ALA A 295 -0.53 37.07 14.06
N ARG A 296 -1.32 37.77 13.23
CA ARG A 296 -0.96 39.11 12.77
C ARG A 296 -0.88 40.00 14.01
N ARG A 297 0.33 40.45 14.33
CA ARG A 297 0.56 41.52 15.30
C ARG A 297 0.22 42.86 14.67
#